data_AF-A0A2Z2M964-F1
#
_entry.id   AF-A0A2Z2M964-F1
#
_cell.length_a   1.000
_cell.length_b   1.000
_cell.length_c   1.000
_cell.angle_alpha   90.00
_cell.angle_beta   90.00
_cell.angle_gamma   90.00
#
_symmetry.space_group_name_H-M   'P 1'
#
loop_
_entity.id
_entity.type
_entity.pdbx_description
1 polymer ?
#
loop_
_entity_poly.entity_id
_entity_poly.type
_entity_poly.pdbx_seq_one_letter_code
_entity_poly.pdbx_strand_id
1 'polypeptide(L)'
;MYQVKKSSAGYIFDLPRERIAFMFLKDGTYLMYHDEKTLCYSLKPVDVSKEEIERFEEIGELPDLIKAIKSGNYPESCVVKKLPPIEEDLKPLNPSRKCVVVFTGFQDTVIDYVECGKEVLAVARLVDEPEKACRFFGKGNYKVAAVKLKRGQECLTREEFMEKIEECRKKLSV
;
A
#
# COMPACT_ATOMS: atom_id res chain seq x y z
N MET A 1 -12.11 -1.57 11.52
CA MET A 1 -11.06 -1.40 12.56
C MET A 1 -9.73 -1.76 11.92
N TYR A 2 -8.64 -1.06 12.25
CA TYR A 2 -7.32 -1.35 11.68
C TYR A 2 -6.81 -2.70 12.18
N GLN A 3 -6.11 -3.43 11.33
CA GLN A 3 -5.23 -4.52 11.76
C GLN A 3 -3.93 -3.91 12.29
N VAL A 4 -3.60 -4.18 13.56
CA VAL A 4 -2.40 -3.60 14.19
C VAL A 4 -1.26 -4.62 14.19
N LYS A 5 -0.06 -4.16 13.84
CA LYS A 5 1.20 -4.89 14.02
C LYS A 5 2.15 -4.02 14.83
N LYS A 6 2.65 -4.54 15.94
CA LYS A 6 3.55 -3.86 16.86
C LYS A 6 4.91 -4.55 16.90
N SER A 7 5.96 -3.75 17.01
CA SER A 7 7.33 -4.21 17.28
C SER A 7 8.02 -3.24 18.24
N SER A 8 9.22 -3.58 18.71
CA SER A 8 10.04 -2.63 19.46
C SER A 8 10.41 -1.38 18.65
N ALA A 9 10.41 -1.48 17.32
CA ALA A 9 10.80 -0.41 16.42
C ALA A 9 9.60 0.45 15.94
N GLY A 10 8.36 0.11 16.26
CA GLY A 10 7.21 0.89 15.79
C GLY A 10 5.88 0.14 15.69
N TYR A 11 4.91 0.83 15.11
CA TYR A 11 3.53 0.44 14.91
C TYR A 11 3.12 0.51 13.45
N ILE A 12 2.34 -0.47 12.99
CA ILE A 12 1.69 -0.46 11.68
C ILE A 12 0.20 -0.72 11.88
N PHE A 13 -0.62 0.21 11.43
CA PHE A 13 -2.07 0.12 11.36
C PHE A 13 -2.45 -0.07 9.90
N ASP A 14 -2.98 -1.26 9.57
CA ASP A 14 -3.33 -1.67 8.21
C ASP A 14 -4.86 -1.71 8.03
N LEU A 15 -5.36 -1.05 7.00
CA LEU A 15 -6.64 -1.34 6.33
C LEU A 15 -6.34 -1.88 4.92
N PRO A 16 -7.33 -2.43 4.20
CA PRO A 16 -7.09 -2.92 2.85
C PRO A 16 -6.50 -1.87 1.89
N ARG A 17 -6.82 -0.60 2.10
CA ARG A 17 -6.50 0.51 1.18
C ARG A 17 -5.83 1.69 1.88
N GLU A 18 -5.53 1.54 3.16
CA GLU A 18 -4.94 2.60 3.97
C GLU A 18 -3.92 1.98 4.90
N ARG A 19 -2.79 2.66 5.12
CA ARG A 19 -1.80 2.29 6.11
C ARG A 19 -1.31 3.52 6.85
N ILE A 20 -1.15 3.36 8.14
CA ILE A 20 -0.39 4.28 8.99
C ILE A 20 0.75 3.48 9.62
N ALA A 21 1.99 3.92 9.45
CA ALA A 21 3.16 3.32 10.07
C ALA A 21 3.94 4.38 10.85
N PHE A 22 4.13 4.14 12.15
CA PHE A 22 4.98 4.94 13.02
C PHE A 22 6.24 4.14 13.32
N MET A 23 7.41 4.74 13.11
CA MET A 23 8.70 4.14 13.41
C MET A 23 9.42 4.94 14.49
N PHE A 24 9.82 4.28 15.58
CA PHE A 24 10.55 4.92 16.66
C PHE A 24 12.05 4.72 16.45
N LEU A 25 12.73 5.79 16.05
CA LEU A 25 14.18 5.83 15.88
C LEU A 25 14.82 6.62 17.03
N LYS A 26 16.15 6.58 17.11
CA LYS A 26 16.90 7.23 18.20
C LYS A 26 16.70 8.75 18.25
N ASP A 27 16.46 9.35 17.09
CA ASP A 27 16.31 10.78 16.87
C ASP A 27 14.83 11.22 16.85
N GLY A 28 13.88 10.30 16.96
CA GLY A 28 12.45 10.59 17.10
C GLY A 28 11.54 9.65 16.33
N THR A 29 10.28 10.04 16.19
CA THR A 29 9.24 9.24 15.52
C THR A 29 9.11 9.62 14.06
N TYR A 30 9.14 8.65 13.16
CA TYR A 30 8.92 8.82 11.73
C TYR A 30 7.56 8.26 11.33
N LEU A 31 6.94 8.86 10.31
CA LEU A 31 5.62 8.50 9.83
C LEU A 31 5.65 8.10 8.36
N MET A 32 4.90 7.06 8.02
CA MET A 32 4.40 6.81 6.68
C MET A 32 2.88 6.63 6.75
N TYR A 33 2.15 7.46 6.00
CA TYR A 33 0.72 7.34 5.79
C TYR A 33 0.44 7.16 4.30
N HIS A 34 -0.48 6.26 3.97
CA HIS A 34 -1.13 6.32 2.67
C HIS A 34 -2.60 5.92 2.74
N ASP A 35 -3.39 6.45 1.81
CA ASP A 35 -4.73 5.98 1.47
C ASP A 35 -4.78 5.54 0.00
N GLU A 36 -5.94 5.63 -0.64
CA GLU A 36 -6.16 5.31 -2.05
C GLU A 36 -5.56 6.33 -3.03
N LYS A 37 -5.28 7.55 -2.57
CA LYS A 37 -4.95 8.70 -3.42
C LYS A 37 -3.66 9.37 -3.04
N THR A 38 -3.25 9.26 -1.79
CA THR A 38 -2.21 10.09 -1.19
C THR A 38 -1.24 9.20 -0.45
N LEU A 39 0.03 9.54 -0.60
CA LEU A 39 1.13 9.04 0.21
C LEU A 39 1.80 10.25 0.88
N CYS A 40 1.99 10.17 2.20
CA CYS A 40 2.73 11.14 3.01
C CYS A 40 3.76 10.35 3.81
N TYR A 41 5.04 10.62 3.64
CA TYR A 41 6.07 10.05 4.51
C TYR A 41 7.03 11.12 4.96
N SER A 42 7.41 11.07 6.24
CA SER A 42 8.25 12.10 6.83
C SER A 42 9.73 11.80 6.59
N LEU A 43 10.48 12.82 6.17
CA LEU A 43 11.95 12.76 6.08
C LEU A 43 12.64 13.21 7.37
N LYS A 44 11.87 13.80 8.30
CA LYS A 44 12.31 14.22 9.62
C LYS A 44 11.36 13.64 10.67
N PRO A 45 11.78 13.58 11.94
CA PRO A 45 10.87 13.23 13.02
C PRO A 45 9.62 14.12 13.01
N VAL A 46 8.48 13.51 13.31
CA VAL A 46 7.20 14.19 13.49
C VAL A 46 6.87 14.30 14.97
N ASP A 47 6.13 15.34 15.32
CA ASP A 47 5.63 15.53 16.67
C ASP A 47 4.37 14.67 16.85
N VAL A 48 4.57 13.47 17.38
CA VAL A 48 3.49 12.56 17.78
C VAL A 48 3.98 11.75 18.97
N SER A 49 3.20 11.78 20.04
CA SER A 49 3.55 11.08 21.27
C SER A 49 3.29 9.58 21.15
N LYS A 50 4.02 8.77 21.92
CA LYS A 50 3.78 7.32 21.97
C LYS A 50 2.41 7.03 22.57
N GLU A 51 1.98 7.85 23.53
CA GLU A 51 0.70 7.79 24.20
C GLU A 51 -0.47 8.00 23.23
N GLU A 52 -0.36 8.91 22.26
CA GLU A 52 -1.37 9.06 21.19
C GLU A 52 -1.47 7.80 20.33
N ILE A 53 -0.34 7.17 20.00
CA ILE A 53 -0.31 5.95 19.19
C ILE A 53 -0.91 4.77 19.96
N GLU A 54 -0.64 4.68 21.26
CA GLU A 54 -1.21 3.66 22.15
C GLU A 54 -2.72 3.87 22.34
N ARG A 55 -3.20 5.10 22.53
CA ARG A 55 -4.65 5.40 22.52
C ARG A 55 -5.31 5.02 21.20
N PHE A 56 -4.64 5.27 20.08
CA PHE A 56 -5.16 4.86 18.79
C PHE A 56 -5.32 3.34 18.66
N GLU A 57 -4.36 2.57 19.17
CA GLU A 57 -4.43 1.11 19.25
C GLU A 57 -5.58 0.64 20.15
N GLU A 58 -5.70 1.20 21.35
CA GLU A 58 -6.64 0.72 22.38
C GLU A 58 -8.10 1.09 22.08
N ILE A 59 -8.34 2.34 21.69
CA ILE A 59 -9.70 2.90 21.59
C ILE A 59 -10.04 3.44 20.19
N GLY A 60 -9.12 3.34 19.22
CA GLY A 60 -9.37 3.75 17.84
C GLY A 60 -9.37 5.27 17.61
N GLU A 61 -8.94 6.06 18.60
CA GLU A 61 -8.82 7.51 18.47
C GLU A 61 -7.60 7.86 17.59
N LEU A 62 -7.84 8.41 16.39
CA LEU A 62 -6.75 8.79 15.49
C LEU A 62 -5.83 9.84 16.15
N PRO A 63 -4.49 9.72 16.03
CA PRO A 63 -3.58 10.79 16.42
C PRO A 63 -3.88 12.07 15.65
N ASP A 64 -3.69 13.23 16.27
CA ASP A 64 -4.08 14.51 15.66
C ASP A 64 -3.32 14.78 14.36
N LEU A 65 -2.06 14.34 14.32
CA LEU A 65 -1.24 14.32 13.11
C LEU A 65 -1.92 13.59 11.95
N ILE A 66 -2.53 12.43 12.19
CA ILE A 66 -3.21 11.65 11.16
C ILE A 66 -4.53 12.32 10.75
N LYS A 67 -5.27 12.91 11.70
CA LYS A 67 -6.47 13.69 11.39
C LYS A 67 -6.13 14.87 10.46
N ALA A 68 -5.03 15.58 10.72
CA ALA A 68 -4.55 16.68 9.88
C ALA A 68 -4.16 16.20 8.47
N ILE A 69 -3.40 15.10 8.37
CA ILE A 69 -3.01 14.53 7.07
C ILE A 69 -4.25 14.12 6.25
N LYS A 70 -5.26 13.52 6.89
CA LYS A 70 -6.52 13.13 6.24
C LYS A 70 -7.35 14.32 5.77
N SER A 71 -7.22 15.48 6.40
CA SER A 71 -7.88 16.72 5.96
C SER A 71 -7.08 17.49 4.90
N GLY A 72 -5.92 16.97 4.48
CA GLY A 72 -5.04 17.63 3.51
C GLY A 72 -4.06 18.62 4.12
N ASN A 73 -4.00 18.72 5.46
CA ASN A 73 -3.01 19.52 6.16
C ASN A 73 -1.78 18.65 6.47
N TYR A 74 -0.79 18.68 5.58
CA TYR A 74 0.40 17.85 5.70
C TYR A 74 1.50 18.56 6.51
N PRO A 75 2.23 17.84 7.38
CA PRO A 75 3.42 18.38 8.03
C PRO A 75 4.45 18.84 6.99
N GLU A 76 5.18 19.93 7.28
CA GLU A 76 6.24 20.42 6.39
C GLU A 76 7.36 19.38 6.15
N SER A 77 7.52 18.43 7.08
CA SER A 77 8.49 17.33 6.97
C SER A 77 8.05 16.20 6.05
N CYS A 78 6.79 16.19 5.58
CA CYS A 78 6.25 15.13 4.73
C CYS A 78 6.58 15.38 3.25
N VAL A 79 7.09 14.35 2.59
CA VAL A 79 6.99 14.25 1.14
C VAL A 79 5.59 13.73 0.84
N VAL A 80 4.83 14.52 0.09
CA VAL A 80 3.46 14.19 -0.31
C VAL A 80 3.46 13.81 -1.79
N LYS A 81 2.93 12.63 -2.10
CA LYS A 81 2.78 12.14 -3.48
C LYS A 81 1.34 11.71 -3.73
N LYS A 82 0.87 11.97 -4.96
CA LYS A 82 -0.38 11.41 -5.44
C LYS A 82 -0.14 9.98 -5.91
N LEU A 83 -0.92 9.04 -5.38
CA LEU A 83 -0.82 7.64 -5.78
C LEU A 83 -1.50 7.41 -7.15
N PRO A 84 -1.00 6.43 -7.93
CA PRO A 84 -1.67 5.94 -9.13
C PRO A 84 -3.10 5.50 -8.84
N PRO A 85 -3.99 5.53 -9.85
CA PRO A 85 -5.35 5.05 -9.69
C PRO A 85 -5.35 3.55 -9.35
N ILE A 86 -6.37 3.16 -8.60
CA ILE A 86 -6.64 1.78 -8.24
C ILE A 86 -6.86 0.95 -9.51
N GLU A 87 -6.31 -0.28 -9.53
CA GLU A 87 -6.66 -1.27 -10.56
C GLU A 87 -8.10 -1.80 -10.38
N GLU A 88 -9.02 -1.30 -11.20
CA GLU A 88 -10.43 -1.73 -11.21
C GLU A 88 -10.61 -3.12 -11.84
N ASP A 89 -9.69 -3.59 -12.70
CA ASP A 89 -9.80 -4.90 -13.35
C ASP A 89 -9.84 -6.06 -12.31
N LEU A 90 -9.26 -5.86 -11.12
CA LEU A 90 -9.26 -6.84 -10.02
C LEU A 90 -10.52 -6.83 -9.13
N LYS A 91 -11.37 -5.81 -9.27
CA LYS A 91 -12.58 -5.62 -8.45
C LYS A 91 -13.56 -6.79 -8.51
N PRO A 92 -13.81 -7.46 -9.66
CA PRO A 92 -14.74 -8.58 -9.71
C PRO A 92 -14.31 -9.78 -8.86
N LEU A 93 -13.01 -9.94 -8.58
CA LEU A 93 -12.50 -11.02 -7.73
C LEU A 93 -12.55 -10.65 -6.25
N ASN A 94 -12.20 -9.42 -5.92
CA ASN A 94 -12.28 -8.92 -4.55
C ASN A 94 -12.47 -7.40 -4.57
N PRO A 95 -13.65 -6.87 -4.23
CA PRO A 95 -13.87 -5.43 -4.18
C PRO A 95 -13.03 -4.76 -3.08
N SER A 96 -12.72 -5.49 -2.00
CA SER A 96 -11.91 -5.06 -0.85
C SER A 96 -10.44 -5.51 -0.95
N ARG A 97 -9.96 -5.78 -2.17
CA ARG A 97 -8.57 -6.14 -2.50
C ARG A 97 -7.55 -5.22 -1.82
N LYS A 98 -6.39 -5.76 -1.47
CA LYS A 98 -5.35 -4.98 -0.77
C LYS A 98 -4.56 -4.09 -1.74
N CYS A 99 -4.27 -2.87 -1.32
CA CYS A 99 -3.31 -1.95 -1.95
C CYS A 99 -2.14 -1.77 -0.99
N VAL A 100 -0.93 -1.99 -1.48
CA VAL A 100 0.27 -1.79 -0.68
C VAL A 100 1.19 -0.83 -1.40
N VAL A 101 1.62 0.22 -0.70
CA VAL A 101 2.74 1.05 -1.14
C VAL A 101 4.03 0.39 -0.66
N VAL A 102 4.93 0.08 -1.58
CA VAL A 102 6.26 -0.45 -1.27
C VAL A 102 7.30 0.65 -1.46
N PHE A 103 7.89 1.06 -0.34
CA PHE A 103 9.10 1.89 -0.30
C PHE A 103 10.32 1.01 -0.41
N THR A 104 11.08 1.14 -1.50
CA THR A 104 12.39 0.49 -1.63
C THR A 104 13.55 1.49 -1.66
N GLY A 105 13.30 2.76 -1.33
CA GLY A 105 14.33 3.81 -1.32
C GLY A 105 14.79 4.30 -2.72
N PHE A 106 14.17 3.82 -3.80
CA PHE A 106 14.51 4.23 -5.18
C PHE A 106 13.30 4.74 -5.94
N GLN A 107 12.23 3.93 -6.01
CA GLN A 107 10.97 4.31 -6.65
C GLN A 107 9.82 3.76 -5.83
N ASP A 108 8.93 4.66 -5.41
CA ASP A 108 7.72 4.29 -4.69
C ASP A 108 6.79 3.55 -5.66
N THR A 109 6.23 2.43 -5.21
CA THR A 109 5.43 1.56 -6.08
C THR A 109 4.16 1.16 -5.37
N VAL A 110 3.03 1.35 -6.04
CA VAL A 110 1.74 0.85 -5.58
C VAL A 110 1.51 -0.52 -6.17
N ILE A 111 1.05 -1.46 -5.34
CA ILE A 111 0.71 -2.81 -5.77
C ILE A 111 -0.73 -3.12 -5.36
N ASP A 112 -1.60 -3.27 -6.36
CA ASP A 112 -2.92 -3.86 -6.21
C ASP A 112 -2.82 -5.37 -6.39
N TYR A 113 -3.39 -6.17 -5.48
CA TYR A 113 -3.35 -7.62 -5.65
C TYR A 113 -4.54 -8.37 -5.06
N VAL A 114 -4.77 -9.56 -5.61
CA VAL A 114 -5.73 -10.56 -5.14
C VAL A 114 -5.07 -11.93 -5.13
N GLU A 115 -5.36 -12.72 -4.11
CA GLU A 115 -4.97 -14.13 -4.03
C GLU A 115 -5.99 -14.99 -4.77
N CYS A 116 -5.49 -15.88 -5.63
CA CYS A 116 -6.27 -16.83 -6.42
C CYS A 116 -5.79 -18.25 -6.12
N GLY A 117 -6.28 -18.83 -5.02
CA GLY A 117 -5.79 -20.12 -4.54
C GLY A 117 -4.31 -20.06 -4.16
N LYS A 118 -3.43 -20.74 -4.92
CA LYS A 118 -1.96 -20.73 -4.71
C LYS A 118 -1.22 -19.72 -5.58
N GLU A 119 -1.96 -18.94 -6.36
CA GLU A 119 -1.45 -17.96 -7.31
C GLU A 119 -1.86 -16.56 -6.88
N VAL A 120 -1.17 -15.54 -7.39
CA VAL A 120 -1.44 -14.13 -7.11
C VAL A 120 -1.62 -13.40 -8.43
N LEU A 121 -2.70 -12.62 -8.52
CA LEU A 121 -2.90 -11.59 -9.53
C LEU A 121 -2.47 -10.26 -8.92
N ALA A 122 -1.49 -9.59 -9.51
CA ALA A 122 -0.98 -8.31 -9.02
C ALA A 122 -0.72 -7.32 -10.14
N VAL A 123 -0.99 -6.05 -9.86
CA VAL A 123 -0.63 -4.92 -10.73
C VAL A 123 0.21 -3.95 -9.94
N ALA A 124 1.45 -3.75 -10.39
CA ALA A 124 2.35 -2.76 -9.83
C ALA A 124 2.39 -1.51 -10.71
N ARG A 125 2.40 -0.33 -10.12
CA ARG A 125 2.59 0.97 -10.79
C ARG A 125 3.61 1.81 -10.05
N LEU A 126 4.47 2.52 -10.77
CA LEU A 126 5.34 3.52 -10.16
C LEU A 126 4.51 4.74 -9.76
N VAL A 127 4.81 5.33 -8.61
CA VAL A 127 4.08 6.52 -8.14
C VAL A 127 4.37 7.73 -9.03
N ASP A 128 5.63 7.89 -9.43
CA ASP A 128 6.09 9.03 -10.23
C ASP A 128 5.83 8.85 -11.75
N GLU A 129 5.55 7.63 -12.19
CA GLU A 129 5.26 7.24 -13.60
C GLU A 129 4.06 6.28 -13.65
N PRO A 130 2.83 6.76 -13.33
CA PRO A 130 1.65 5.90 -13.13
C PRO A 130 1.21 5.12 -14.37
N GLU A 131 1.59 5.56 -15.57
CA GLU A 131 1.37 4.88 -16.85
C GLU A 131 2.22 3.62 -17.00
N LYS A 132 3.36 3.54 -16.30
CA LYS A 132 4.19 2.32 -16.25
C LYS A 132 3.57 1.34 -15.27
N ALA A 133 2.89 0.34 -15.82
CA ALA A 133 2.27 -0.73 -15.05
C ALA A 133 2.87 -2.10 -15.40
N CYS A 134 3.05 -2.94 -14.40
CA CYS A 134 3.38 -4.35 -14.57
C CYS A 134 2.24 -5.21 -14.04
N ARG A 135 1.62 -5.99 -14.92
CA ARG A 135 0.61 -7.00 -14.57
C ARG A 135 1.28 -8.36 -14.42
N PHE A 136 0.96 -9.06 -13.34
CA PHE A 136 1.59 -10.31 -12.97
C PHE A 136 0.54 -11.34 -12.54
N PHE A 137 0.72 -12.56 -13.02
CA PHE A 137 0.04 -13.75 -12.55
C PHE A 137 1.06 -14.85 -12.28
N GLY A 138 0.96 -15.52 -11.15
CA GLY A 138 1.75 -16.71 -10.87
C GLY A 138 1.86 -17.07 -9.39
N LYS A 139 2.62 -18.13 -9.10
CA LYS A 139 2.92 -18.55 -7.73
C LYS A 139 3.88 -17.55 -7.07
N GLY A 140 3.70 -17.31 -5.77
CA GLY A 140 4.59 -16.49 -4.96
C GLY A 140 3.92 -15.24 -4.39
N ASN A 141 4.71 -14.18 -4.22
CA ASN A 141 4.29 -12.97 -3.53
C ASN A 141 3.95 -11.84 -4.51
N TYR A 142 2.92 -11.04 -4.24
CA TYR A 142 2.52 -9.86 -5.04
C TYR A 142 3.68 -8.88 -5.31
N LYS A 143 4.68 -8.82 -4.44
CA LYS A 143 5.90 -8.01 -4.61
C LYS A 143 6.68 -8.33 -5.89
N VAL A 144 6.49 -9.51 -6.49
CA VAL A 144 7.11 -9.88 -7.77
C VAL A 144 6.73 -8.90 -8.87
N ALA A 145 5.49 -8.40 -8.90
CA ALA A 145 5.06 -7.40 -9.88
C ALA A 145 5.90 -6.11 -9.81
N ALA A 146 6.18 -5.61 -8.61
CA ALA A 146 7.01 -4.42 -8.42
C ALA A 146 8.48 -4.68 -8.81
N VAL A 147 9.01 -5.87 -8.52
CA VAL A 147 10.37 -6.24 -8.93
C VAL A 147 10.49 -6.30 -10.45
N LYS A 148 9.52 -6.93 -11.13
CA LYS A 148 9.48 -7.00 -12.60
C LYS A 148 9.43 -5.61 -13.21
N LEU A 149 8.54 -4.75 -12.71
CA LEU A 149 8.39 -3.35 -13.16
C LEU A 149 9.72 -2.59 -13.08
N LYS A 150 10.37 -2.63 -11.91
CA LYS A 150 11.64 -1.92 -11.67
C LYS A 150 12.81 -2.43 -12.50
N ARG A 151 12.78 -3.71 -12.88
CA ARG A 151 13.82 -4.35 -13.70
C ARG A 151 13.53 -4.27 -15.20
N GLY A 152 12.41 -3.67 -15.61
CA GLY A 152 12.00 -3.66 -17.02
C GLY A 152 11.78 -5.06 -17.59
N GLN A 153 11.38 -6.02 -16.75
CA GLN A 153 11.09 -7.38 -17.19
C GLN A 153 9.73 -7.45 -17.87
N GLU A 154 9.54 -8.49 -18.68
CA GLU A 154 8.26 -8.74 -19.34
C GLU A 154 7.14 -8.95 -18.32
N CYS A 155 6.05 -8.20 -18.55
CA CYS A 155 4.83 -8.21 -17.77
C CYS A 155 3.68 -8.55 -18.71
N LEU A 156 2.59 -9.09 -18.16
CA LEU A 156 1.43 -9.43 -18.96
C LEU A 156 0.83 -8.16 -19.58
N THR A 157 0.36 -8.29 -20.81
CA THR A 157 -0.55 -7.33 -21.42
C THR A 157 -1.86 -7.28 -20.62
N ARG A 158 -2.68 -6.25 -20.86
CA ARG A 158 -4.00 -6.18 -20.21
C ARG A 158 -4.89 -7.35 -20.63
N GLU A 159 -4.85 -7.73 -21.91
CA GLU A 159 -5.66 -8.82 -22.47
C GLU A 159 -5.32 -10.15 -21.81
N GLU A 160 -4.03 -10.52 -21.76
CA GLU A 160 -3.57 -11.74 -21.07
C GLU A 160 -3.92 -11.72 -19.58
N PHE A 161 -3.83 -10.56 -18.93
CA PHE A 161 -4.19 -10.43 -17.52
C PHE A 161 -5.69 -10.63 -17.28
N MET A 162 -6.54 -10.13 -18.17
CA MET A 162 -7.99 -10.33 -18.10
C MET A 162 -8.37 -11.80 -18.29
N GLU A 163 -7.69 -12.53 -19.18
CA GLU A 163 -7.87 -13.98 -19.31
C GLU A 163 -7.59 -14.69 -17.98
N LYS A 164 -6.51 -14.31 -17.27
CA LYS A 164 -6.18 -14.87 -15.96
C LYS A 164 -7.16 -14.49 -14.85
N ILE A 165 -7.74 -13.29 -14.91
CA ILE A 165 -8.83 -12.89 -14.00
C ILE A 165 -10.05 -13.78 -14.20
N GLU A 166 -10.46 -14.02 -15.45
CA GLU A 166 -11.63 -14.87 -15.75
C GLU A 166 -11.39 -16.34 -15.41
N GLU A 167 -10.19 -16.87 -15.68
CA GLU A 167 -9.77 -18.19 -15.19
C GLU A 167 -9.89 -18.29 -13.66
N CYS A 168 -9.41 -17.27 -12.95
CA CYS A 168 -9.49 -17.22 -11.49
C CYS A 168 -10.94 -17.18 -11.00
N ARG A 169 -11.77 -16.34 -11.60
CA ARG A 169 -13.18 -16.17 -11.24
C ARG A 169 -13.95 -17.48 -11.40
N LYS A 170 -13.72 -18.21 -12.49
CA LYS A 170 -14.31 -19.54 -12.72
C LYS A 170 -13.89 -20.53 -11.63
N LYS A 171 -12.61 -20.55 -11.24
CA LYS A 171 -12.11 -21.41 -10.16
C LYS A 171 -12.74 -21.12 -8.79
N LEU A 172 -13.08 -19.86 -8.51
CA LEU A 172 -13.69 -19.43 -7.24
C LEU A 172 -15.21 -19.62 -7.19
N SER A 173 -15.85 -19.84 -8.35
CA SER A 173 -17.31 -20.03 -8.46
C SER A 173 -17.72 -21.51 -8.40
N VAL A 174 -16.74 -22.42 -8.28
CA VAL A 174 -16.90 -23.88 -8.16
C VAL A 174 -16.51 -24.28 -6.74
#